data_AF-A0A535WC32-F1
#
_entry.id   AF-A0A535WC32-F1
#
_cell.length_a   1.000
_cell.length_b   1.000
_cell.length_c   1.000
_cell.angle_alpha   90.00
_cell.angle_beta   90.00
_cell.angle_gamma   90.00
#
_symmetry.space_group_name_H-M   'P 1'
#
loop_
_entity.id
_entity.type
_entity.pdbx_description
1 polymer ?
#
loop_
_entity_poly.entity_id
_entity_poly.type
_entity_poly.pdbx_seq_one_letter_code
_entity_poly.pdbx_strand_id
1 'polypeptide(L)'
;MYNSGTAIFLAVVLTSLVFVGTGTNPKVITQALADTWRQLRFAILTVVLIIGLAYLFNYSGMAYTLGLAISKVGAIFPFFAVFLGWIGVFLSGSDTSSNALFGNLQVVAAKQLHLSPVLMAATNSSGGVMGKMVSPQNVTTGVSTSTLVGKEGLIVARIFKHSIFLAVLLGLLVMAQQYLIPWIIPH
;
A
#
# COMPACT_ATOMS: atom_id res chain seq x y z
N MET A 1 19.35 -0.07 9.18
CA MET A 1 19.68 -1.51 9.33
C MET A 1 18.52 -2.37 9.88
N TYR A 2 17.30 -1.84 10.06
CA TYR A 2 16.12 -2.64 10.41
C TYR A 2 15.11 -2.66 9.26
N ASN A 3 15.44 -3.35 8.16
CA ASN A 3 14.46 -3.59 7.11
C ASN A 3 13.71 -4.90 7.42
N SER A 4 12.39 -4.91 7.22
CA SER A 4 11.54 -6.08 7.50
C SER A 4 12.05 -7.37 6.84
N GLY A 5 12.72 -7.26 5.69
CA GLY A 5 13.35 -8.40 5.01
C GLY A 5 14.48 -9.07 5.81
N THR A 6 15.28 -8.31 6.55
CA THR A 6 16.37 -8.86 7.37
C THR A 6 15.80 -9.64 8.56
N ALA A 7 14.71 -9.16 9.17
CA ALA A 7 14.03 -9.86 10.25
C ALA A 7 13.40 -11.17 9.78
N ILE A 8 12.75 -11.18 8.59
CA ILE A 8 12.19 -12.39 7.99
C ILE A 8 13.30 -13.39 7.66
N PHE A 9 14.41 -12.93 7.08
CA PHE A 9 15.56 -13.79 6.77
C PHE A 9 16.13 -14.45 8.03
N LEU A 10 16.34 -13.67 9.10
CA LEU A 10 16.81 -14.19 10.38
C LEU A 10 15.82 -15.19 10.98
N ALA A 11 14.51 -14.90 10.93
CA ALA A 11 13.48 -15.83 11.40
C ALA A 11 13.51 -17.16 10.63
N VAL A 12 13.69 -17.13 9.30
CA VAL A 12 13.82 -18.33 8.48
C VAL A 12 15.08 -19.12 8.84
N VAL A 13 16.22 -18.45 9.03
CA VAL A 13 17.49 -19.09 9.41
C VAL A 13 17.36 -19.76 10.79
N LEU A 14 16.87 -19.03 11.80
CA LEU A 14 16.68 -19.56 13.15
C LEU A 14 15.68 -20.73 13.18
N THR A 15 14.54 -20.59 12.49
CA THR A 15 13.54 -21.66 12.39
C THR A 15 14.13 -22.89 11.71
N SER A 16 14.90 -22.71 10.63
CA SER A 16 15.56 -23.82 9.93
C SER A 16 16.58 -24.54 10.82
N LEU A 17 17.36 -23.80 11.63
CA LEU A 17 18.32 -24.39 12.57
C LEU A 17 17.64 -25.22 13.67
N VAL A 18 16.53 -24.72 14.24
CA VAL A 18 15.75 -25.47 15.24
C VAL A 18 15.14 -26.73 14.65
N PHE A 19 14.62 -26.66 13.42
CA PHE A 19 14.04 -27.82 12.73
C PHE A 19 15.09 -28.89 12.39
N VAL A 20 16.31 -28.49 12.02
CA VAL A 20 17.43 -29.43 11.83
C VAL A 20 17.88 -30.03 13.16
N GLY A 21 17.96 -29.21 14.22
CA GLY A 21 18.36 -29.66 15.57
C GLY A 21 17.37 -30.63 16.24
N THR A 22 16.10 -30.62 15.83
CA THR A 22 15.05 -31.53 16.31
C THR A 22 14.95 -32.84 15.50
N GLY A 23 15.84 -33.05 14.52
CA GLY A 23 15.89 -34.26 13.71
C GLY A 23 14.91 -34.29 12.52
N THR A 24 14.34 -33.14 12.15
CA THR A 24 13.43 -33.04 11.00
C THR A 24 14.21 -33.24 9.69
N ASN A 25 13.61 -33.96 8.73
CA ASN A 25 14.24 -34.22 7.44
C ASN A 25 14.55 -32.90 6.70
N PRO A 26 15.81 -32.61 6.32
CA PRO A 26 16.19 -31.39 5.60
C PRO A 26 15.40 -31.13 4.31
N LYS A 27 14.80 -32.19 3.72
CA LYS A 27 13.92 -32.07 2.55
C LYS A 27 12.69 -31.19 2.79
N VAL A 28 12.19 -31.09 4.02
CA VAL A 28 11.02 -30.26 4.35
C VAL A 28 11.35 -28.77 4.19
N ILE A 29 12.56 -28.35 4.58
CA ILE A 29 13.02 -26.97 4.46
C ILE A 29 13.17 -26.59 2.98
N THR A 30 13.78 -27.47 2.17
CA THR A 30 13.97 -27.20 0.74
C THR A 30 12.64 -27.21 -0.03
N GLN A 31 11.68 -28.06 0.36
CA GLN A 31 10.32 -28.04 -0.18
C GLN A 31 9.59 -26.74 0.14
N ALA A 32 9.62 -26.29 1.40
CA ALA A 32 9.02 -25.03 1.82
C ALA A 32 9.60 -23.82 1.06
N LEU A 33 10.92 -23.80 0.85
CA LEU A 33 11.58 -22.78 0.03
C LEU A 33 11.11 -22.83 -1.44
N ALA A 34 10.99 -24.03 -2.02
CA ALA A 34 10.52 -24.21 -3.39
C ALA A 34 9.05 -23.81 -3.59
N ASP A 35 8.20 -24.09 -2.61
CA ASP A 35 6.79 -23.69 -2.61
C ASP A 35 6.67 -22.16 -2.48
N THR A 36 7.44 -21.55 -1.58
CA THR A 36 7.52 -20.10 -1.42
C THR A 36 7.99 -19.43 -2.72
N TRP A 37 9.02 -19.96 -3.37
CA TRP A 37 9.50 -19.43 -4.66
C TRP A 37 8.43 -19.51 -5.76
N ARG A 38 7.73 -20.65 -5.85
CA ARG A 38 6.64 -20.85 -6.82
C ARG A 38 5.46 -19.90 -6.58
N GLN A 39 5.18 -19.56 -5.32
CA GLN A 39 4.16 -18.57 -4.95
C GLN A 39 4.61 -17.14 -5.29
N LEU A 40 5.86 -16.78 -4.96
CA LEU A 40 6.37 -15.43 -5.12
C LEU A 40 6.70 -15.06 -6.57
N ARG A 41 7.02 -16.01 -7.46
CA ARG A 41 7.46 -15.69 -8.84
C ARG A 41 6.50 -14.77 -9.61
N PHE A 42 5.18 -14.99 -9.47
CA PHE A 42 4.20 -14.16 -10.15
C PHE A 42 4.05 -12.80 -9.46
N ALA A 43 4.08 -12.77 -8.13
CA ALA A 43 4.08 -11.51 -7.38
C ALA A 43 5.31 -10.64 -7.72
N ILE A 44 6.50 -11.25 -7.82
CA ILE A 44 7.74 -10.58 -8.23
C ILE A 44 7.59 -10.02 -9.64
N LEU A 45 7.10 -10.82 -10.60
CA LEU A 45 6.89 -10.35 -11.96
C LEU A 45 5.94 -9.16 -12.01
N THR A 46 4.81 -9.22 -11.29
CA THR A 46 3.85 -8.12 -11.21
C THR A 46 4.48 -6.87 -10.58
N VAL A 47 5.26 -7.01 -9.51
CA VAL A 47 5.95 -5.88 -8.87
C VAL A 47 6.97 -5.25 -9.83
N VAL A 48 7.76 -6.06 -10.55
CA VAL A 48 8.73 -5.56 -11.55
C VAL A 48 8.02 -4.78 -12.66
N LEU A 49 6.91 -5.31 -13.18
CA LEU A 49 6.12 -4.63 -14.21
C LEU A 49 5.50 -3.33 -13.71
N ILE A 50 4.97 -3.31 -12.49
CA ILE A 50 4.37 -2.10 -11.91
C ILE A 50 5.45 -1.05 -11.62
N ILE A 51 6.62 -1.45 -11.14
CA ILE A 51 7.75 -0.53 -10.95
C ILE A 51 8.23 0.00 -12.31
N GLY A 52 8.32 -0.85 -13.34
CA GLY A 52 8.64 -0.42 -14.70
C GLY A 52 7.62 0.58 -15.25
N LEU A 53 6.33 0.31 -15.07
CA LEU A 53 5.25 1.23 -15.42
C LEU A 53 5.33 2.53 -14.62
N ALA A 54 5.62 2.45 -13.32
CA ALA A 54 5.82 3.63 -12.48
C ALA A 54 6.99 4.49 -12.98
N TYR A 55 8.12 3.88 -13.33
CA TYR A 55 9.23 4.61 -13.94
C TYR A 55 8.82 5.25 -15.26
N LEU A 56 8.14 4.51 -16.14
CA LEU A 56 7.63 5.08 -17.39
C LEU A 56 6.67 6.25 -17.12
N PHE A 57 5.77 6.11 -16.15
CA PHE A 57 4.78 7.12 -15.77
C PHE A 57 5.42 8.40 -15.20
N ASN A 58 6.52 8.23 -14.46
CA ASN A 58 7.29 9.33 -13.91
C ASN A 58 8.17 10.01 -14.98
N TYR A 59 8.93 9.24 -15.76
CA TYR A 59 9.86 9.76 -16.75
C TYR A 59 9.18 10.33 -18.00
N SER A 60 7.99 9.84 -18.36
CA SER A 60 7.18 10.43 -19.44
C SER A 60 6.51 11.75 -19.05
N GLY A 61 6.64 12.19 -17.79
CA GLY A 61 5.98 13.40 -17.29
C GLY A 61 4.49 13.25 -17.00
N MET A 62 3.89 12.06 -17.18
CA MET A 62 2.47 11.84 -16.90
C MET A 62 2.11 12.12 -15.44
N ALA A 63 2.94 11.65 -14.49
CA ALA A 63 2.76 11.94 -13.07
C ALA A 63 2.78 13.45 -12.78
N TYR A 64 3.60 14.22 -13.51
CA TYR A 64 3.70 15.66 -13.36
C TYR A 64 2.45 16.38 -13.88
N THR A 65 1.98 16.02 -15.07
CA THR A 65 0.75 16.58 -15.67
C THR A 65 -0.48 16.32 -14.80
N LEU A 66 -0.62 15.11 -14.26
CA LEU A 66 -1.72 14.79 -13.35
C LEU A 66 -1.58 15.52 -12.01
N GLY A 67 -0.37 15.61 -11.46
CA GLY A 67 -0.10 16.39 -10.25
C GLY A 67 -0.48 17.86 -10.41
N LEU A 68 -0.19 18.47 -11.57
CA LEU A 68 -0.62 19.82 -11.94
C LEU A 68 -2.13 19.96 -12.15
N ALA A 69 -2.77 18.95 -12.74
CA ALA A 69 -4.22 18.98 -12.91
C ALA A 69 -4.92 18.94 -11.54
N ILE A 70 -4.41 18.11 -10.62
CA ILE A 70 -4.97 17.93 -9.28
C ILE A 70 -4.58 19.08 -8.35
N SER A 71 -3.45 19.78 -8.56
CA SER A 71 -3.13 20.97 -7.78
C SER A 71 -4.18 22.07 -7.91
N LYS A 72 -5.00 22.07 -8.97
CA LYS A 72 -6.16 22.97 -9.11
C LYS A 72 -7.22 22.78 -8.02
N VAL A 73 -7.21 21.66 -7.30
CA VAL A 73 -8.07 21.42 -6.12
C VAL A 73 -7.74 22.40 -4.99
N GLY A 74 -6.52 22.94 -4.93
CA GLY A 74 -6.14 23.98 -3.97
C GLY A 74 -5.98 23.46 -2.53
N ALA A 75 -6.33 24.28 -1.55
CA ALA A 75 -6.07 24.02 -0.13
C ALA A 75 -6.80 22.80 0.46
N ILE A 76 -7.80 22.24 -0.23
CA ILE A 76 -8.47 21.00 0.21
C ILE A 76 -7.77 19.73 -0.31
N PHE A 77 -6.69 19.88 -1.09
CA PHE A 77 -5.94 18.75 -1.64
C PHE A 77 -5.52 17.69 -0.60
N PRO A 78 -5.00 18.03 0.60
CA PRO A 78 -4.62 17.01 1.59
C PRO A 78 -5.75 16.06 1.97
N PHE A 79 -7.00 16.53 1.96
CA PHE A 79 -8.17 15.68 2.18
C PHE A 79 -8.38 14.70 1.03
N PHE A 80 -8.32 15.17 -0.22
CA PHE A 80 -8.48 14.33 -1.41
C PHE A 80 -7.29 13.41 -1.67
N ALA A 81 -6.10 13.77 -1.22
CA ALA A 81 -4.89 12.96 -1.28
C ALA A 81 -5.07 11.59 -0.60
N VAL A 82 -5.85 11.52 0.48
CA VAL A 82 -6.21 10.24 1.12
C VAL A 82 -7.00 9.35 0.16
N PHE A 83 -7.98 9.92 -0.54
CA PHE A 83 -8.83 9.18 -1.46
C PHE A 83 -8.08 8.73 -2.73
N LEU A 84 -7.07 9.49 -3.17
CA LEU A 84 -6.18 9.05 -4.25
C LEU A 84 -5.42 7.78 -3.87
N GLY A 85 -4.84 7.75 -2.65
CA GLY A 85 -4.19 6.55 -2.12
C GLY A 85 -5.17 5.38 -1.95
N TRP A 86 -6.36 5.68 -1.44
CA TRP A 86 -7.46 4.72 -1.28
C TRP A 86 -7.85 4.05 -2.59
N ILE A 87 -8.07 4.83 -3.66
CA ILE A 87 -8.46 4.29 -4.98
C ILE A 87 -7.33 3.43 -5.55
N GLY A 88 -6.09 3.91 -5.45
CA GLY A 88 -4.94 3.17 -5.97
C GLY A 88 -4.79 1.80 -5.33
N VAL A 89 -4.98 1.67 -4.01
CA VAL A 89 -4.89 0.38 -3.31
C VAL A 89 -6.16 -0.44 -3.41
N PHE A 90 -7.34 0.17 -3.49
CA PHE A 90 -8.58 -0.56 -3.75
C PHE A 90 -8.50 -1.34 -5.07
N LEU A 91 -7.97 -0.70 -6.13
CA LEU A 91 -7.81 -1.31 -7.45
C LEU A 91 -6.65 -2.30 -7.53
N SER A 92 -5.49 -1.95 -6.95
CA SER A 92 -4.29 -2.77 -7.05
C SER A 92 -4.16 -3.86 -5.98
N GLY A 93 -4.86 -3.72 -4.85
CA GLY A 93 -4.73 -4.55 -3.65
C GLY A 93 -3.38 -4.43 -2.92
N SER A 94 -2.48 -3.55 -3.38
CA SER A 94 -1.09 -3.50 -2.93
C SER A 94 -0.63 -2.06 -2.68
N ASP A 95 -0.25 -1.78 -1.44
CA ASP A 95 0.29 -0.47 -1.03
C ASP A 95 1.59 -0.15 -1.78
N THR A 96 2.46 -1.16 -1.97
CA THR A 96 3.73 -0.98 -2.71
C THR A 96 3.48 -0.56 -4.15
N SER A 97 2.54 -1.23 -4.81
CA SER A 97 2.18 -0.96 -6.21
C SER A 97 1.54 0.41 -6.37
N SER A 98 0.61 0.76 -5.48
CA SER A 98 -0.06 2.07 -5.46
C SER A 98 0.92 3.20 -5.16
N ASN A 99 1.83 3.01 -4.19
CA ASN A 99 2.85 4.01 -3.85
C ASN A 99 3.84 4.22 -5.00
N ALA A 100 4.23 3.17 -5.71
CA ALA A 100 5.09 3.29 -6.89
C ALA A 100 4.42 4.14 -7.99
N LEU A 101 3.12 3.91 -8.25
CA LEU A 101 2.38 4.58 -9.32
C LEU A 101 1.95 6.01 -8.96
N PHE A 102 1.39 6.22 -7.77
CA PHE A 102 0.72 7.46 -7.39
C PHE A 102 1.46 8.28 -6.33
N GLY A 103 2.44 7.69 -5.64
CA GLY A 103 3.19 8.39 -4.58
C GLY A 103 3.93 9.62 -5.10
N ASN A 104 4.61 9.51 -6.24
CA ASN A 104 5.31 10.65 -6.82
C ASN A 104 4.34 11.71 -7.38
N LEU A 105 3.19 11.31 -7.92
CA LEU A 105 2.13 12.26 -8.30
C LEU A 105 1.71 13.12 -7.09
N GLN A 106 1.52 12.51 -5.92
CA GLN A 106 1.18 13.25 -4.70
C GLN A 106 2.30 14.20 -4.26
N VAL A 107 3.56 13.76 -4.36
CA VAL A 107 4.74 14.58 -4.08
C VAL A 107 4.84 15.77 -5.03
N VAL A 108 4.56 15.57 -6.32
CA VAL A 108 4.56 16.66 -7.30
C VAL A 108 3.43 17.65 -7.01
N ALA A 109 2.21 17.17 -6.76
CA ALA A 109 1.08 18.02 -6.40
C ALA A 109 1.36 18.82 -5.11
N ALA A 110 1.99 18.19 -4.11
CA ALA A 110 2.42 18.85 -2.88
C ALA A 110 3.35 20.02 -3.15
N LYS A 111 4.38 19.83 -3.99
CA LYS A 111 5.34 20.88 -4.35
C LYS A 111 4.67 22.05 -5.06
N GLN A 112 3.70 21.78 -5.95
CA GLN A 112 2.96 22.82 -6.67
C GLN A 112 2.02 23.62 -5.75
N LEU A 113 1.52 22.98 -4.69
CA LEU A 113 0.64 23.59 -3.70
C LEU A 113 1.37 24.16 -2.47
N HIS A 114 2.70 24.11 -2.45
CA HIS A 114 3.52 24.47 -1.28
C HIS A 114 3.14 23.70 0.00
N LEU A 115 2.76 22.42 -0.16
CA LEU A 115 2.45 21.50 0.93
C LEU A 115 3.64 20.59 1.22
N SER A 116 3.62 19.90 2.37
CA SER A 116 4.71 18.97 2.70
C SER A 116 4.72 17.75 1.77
N PRO A 117 5.80 17.51 1.01
CA PRO A 117 5.91 16.32 0.16
C PRO A 117 5.93 15.02 0.98
N VAL A 118 6.54 15.05 2.17
CA VAL A 118 6.62 13.90 3.07
C VAL A 118 5.24 13.55 3.60
N LEU A 119 4.47 14.55 4.02
CA LEU A 119 3.11 14.33 4.51
C LEU A 119 2.23 13.77 3.39
N MET A 120 2.30 14.30 2.16
CA MET A 120 1.47 13.79 1.06
C MET A 120 1.88 12.37 0.64
N ALA A 121 3.18 12.05 0.61
CA ALA A 121 3.64 10.68 0.39
C ALA A 121 3.14 9.71 1.47
N ALA A 122 3.21 10.10 2.74
CA ALA A 122 2.68 9.32 3.87
C ALA A 122 1.15 9.17 3.81
N THR A 123 0.47 10.22 3.36
CA THR A 123 -0.99 10.26 3.17
C THR A 123 -1.42 9.26 2.10
N ASN A 124 -0.69 9.16 0.98
CA ASN A 124 -0.94 8.15 -0.05
C ASN A 124 -0.92 6.73 0.52
N SER A 125 0.11 6.43 1.32
CA SER A 125 0.25 5.11 1.92
C SER A 125 -0.82 4.84 2.98
N SER A 126 -1.15 5.85 3.80
CA SER A 126 -2.12 5.73 4.89
C SER A 126 -3.56 5.60 4.37
N GLY A 127 -3.92 6.37 3.34
CA GLY A 127 -5.18 6.20 2.62
C GLY A 127 -5.26 4.87 1.89
N GLY A 128 -4.12 4.38 1.39
CA GLY A 128 -3.98 3.05 0.78
C GLY A 128 -4.43 1.93 1.71
N VAL A 129 -3.98 1.93 2.97
CA VAL A 129 -4.40 0.92 3.98
C VAL A 129 -5.92 0.90 4.15
N MET A 130 -6.56 2.07 4.12
CA MET A 130 -8.02 2.16 4.21
C MET A 130 -8.69 1.55 2.98
N GLY A 131 -8.16 1.78 1.77
CA GLY A 131 -8.63 1.16 0.53
C GLY A 131 -8.39 -0.34 0.47
N LYS A 132 -7.31 -0.82 1.10
CA LYS A 132 -6.95 -2.24 1.15
C LYS A 132 -8.00 -3.09 1.84
N MET A 133 -8.74 -2.54 2.81
CA MET A 133 -9.80 -3.26 3.50
C MET A 133 -10.89 -3.75 2.54
N VAL A 134 -11.18 -2.97 1.51
CA VAL A 134 -12.26 -3.24 0.54
C VAL A 134 -11.74 -3.82 -0.78
N SER A 135 -10.43 -4.07 -0.92
CA SER A 135 -9.88 -4.61 -2.16
C SER A 135 -10.46 -6.02 -2.41
N PRO A 136 -10.87 -6.34 -3.66
CA PRO A 136 -11.43 -7.65 -3.98
C PRO A 136 -10.54 -8.82 -3.54
N GLN A 137 -9.22 -8.67 -3.72
CA GLN A 137 -8.23 -9.67 -3.33
C GLN A 137 -8.23 -9.96 -1.82
N ASN A 138 -8.26 -8.93 -0.97
CA ASN A 138 -8.28 -9.11 0.48
C ASN A 138 -9.62 -9.66 0.95
N VAL A 139 -10.73 -9.21 0.35
CA VAL A 139 -12.06 -9.67 0.72
C VAL A 139 -12.24 -11.14 0.35
N THR A 140 -11.89 -11.56 -0.86
CA THR A 140 -11.98 -12.97 -1.26
C THR A 140 -11.12 -13.88 -0.37
N THR A 141 -9.92 -13.42 0.02
CA THR A 141 -9.04 -14.16 0.95
C THR A 141 -9.62 -14.23 2.36
N GLY A 142 -10.24 -13.16 2.86
CA GLY A 142 -10.92 -13.18 4.15
C GLY A 142 -12.12 -14.11 4.13
N VAL A 143 -12.92 -14.05 3.06
CA VAL A 143 -14.14 -14.85 2.91
C VAL A 143 -13.84 -16.34 2.82
N SER A 144 -12.76 -16.75 2.13
CA SER A 144 -12.38 -18.16 1.99
C SER A 144 -12.03 -18.84 3.32
N THR A 145 -11.68 -18.07 4.35
CA THR A 145 -11.40 -18.57 5.71
C THR A 145 -12.61 -18.52 6.64
N SER A 146 -13.75 -18.02 6.16
CA SER A 146 -14.97 -17.82 6.94
C SER A 146 -16.12 -18.68 6.42
N THR A 147 -17.22 -18.73 7.17
CA THR A 147 -18.46 -19.40 6.74
C THR A 147 -19.27 -18.58 5.72
N LEU A 148 -18.74 -17.43 5.27
CA LEU A 148 -19.44 -16.47 4.41
C LEU A 148 -19.08 -16.60 2.92
N VAL A 149 -18.54 -17.75 2.50
CA VAL A 149 -18.24 -18.04 1.08
C VAL A 149 -19.48 -17.82 0.21
N GLY A 150 -19.31 -17.09 -0.90
CA GLY A 150 -20.42 -16.69 -1.78
C GLY A 150 -21.20 -15.44 -1.33
N LYS A 151 -20.87 -14.84 -0.19
CA LYS A 151 -21.48 -13.59 0.32
C LYS A 151 -20.53 -12.38 0.28
N GLU A 152 -19.56 -12.39 -0.64
CA GLU A 152 -18.52 -11.37 -0.77
C GLU A 152 -19.12 -9.97 -0.91
N GLY A 153 -20.11 -9.79 -1.79
CA GLY A 153 -20.75 -8.49 -2.01
C GLY A 153 -21.42 -7.90 -0.77
N LEU A 154 -21.98 -8.75 0.10
CA LEU A 154 -22.60 -8.35 1.37
C LEU A 154 -21.55 -7.83 2.36
N ILE A 155 -20.40 -8.49 2.38
CA ILE A 155 -19.26 -8.08 3.20
C ILE A 155 -18.69 -6.77 2.67
N VAL A 156 -18.38 -6.70 1.36
CA VAL A 156 -17.90 -5.48 0.69
C VAL A 156 -18.81 -4.30 1.03
N ALA A 157 -20.12 -4.43 0.85
CA ALA A 157 -21.08 -3.35 1.13
C ALA A 157 -21.03 -2.87 2.59
N ARG A 158 -20.75 -3.76 3.55
CA ARG A 158 -20.62 -3.41 4.97
C ARG A 158 -19.28 -2.75 5.27
N ILE A 159 -18.18 -3.32 4.81
CA ILE A 159 -16.83 -2.80 5.10
C ILE A 159 -16.51 -1.54 4.29
N PHE A 160 -17.15 -1.34 3.13
CA PHE A 160 -17.01 -0.14 2.32
C PHE A 160 -17.37 1.13 3.09
N LYS A 161 -18.48 1.09 3.84
CA LYS A 161 -18.89 2.22 4.69
C LYS A 161 -17.84 2.54 5.76
N HIS A 162 -17.28 1.50 6.39
CA HIS A 162 -16.23 1.67 7.41
C HIS A 162 -14.94 2.21 6.81
N SER A 163 -14.56 1.70 5.64
CA SER A 163 -13.36 2.13 4.90
C SER A 163 -13.46 3.61 4.48
N ILE A 164 -14.60 4.05 3.95
CA ILE A 164 -14.83 5.45 3.60
C ILE A 164 -14.85 6.34 4.84
N PHE A 165 -15.51 5.91 5.93
CA PHE A 165 -15.52 6.67 7.18
C PHE A 165 -14.12 6.91 7.72
N LEU A 166 -13.28 5.87 7.74
CA LEU A 166 -11.89 5.98 8.18
C LEU A 166 -11.04 6.83 7.21
N ALA A 167 -11.28 6.76 5.91
CA ALA A 167 -10.63 7.63 4.93
C ALA A 167 -10.98 9.11 5.13
N VAL A 168 -12.25 9.43 5.43
CA VAL A 168 -12.68 10.81 5.75
C VAL A 168 -11.99 11.29 7.02
N LEU A 169 -11.99 10.49 8.09
CA LEU A 169 -11.32 10.86 9.35
C LEU A 169 -9.82 11.11 9.15
N LEU A 170 -9.16 10.24 8.37
CA LEU A 170 -7.76 10.41 8.02
C LEU A 170 -7.54 11.69 7.19
N GLY A 171 -8.42 11.99 6.24
CA GLY A 171 -8.36 13.24 5.46
C GLY A 171 -8.44 14.48 6.33
N LEU A 172 -9.35 14.49 7.32
CA LEU A 172 -9.45 15.58 8.29
C LEU A 172 -8.20 15.69 9.17
N LEU A 173 -7.65 14.55 9.59
CA LEU A 173 -6.42 14.50 10.37
C LEU A 173 -5.23 15.06 9.59
N VAL A 174 -5.07 14.67 8.33
CA VAL A 174 -3.99 15.16 7.46
C VAL A 174 -4.13 16.66 7.19
N MET A 175 -5.34 17.16 6.99
CA MET A 175 -5.61 18.59 6.90
C MET A 175 -5.18 19.32 8.18
N ALA A 176 -5.51 18.78 9.35
CA ALA A 176 -5.07 19.34 10.63
C ALA A 176 -3.54 19.31 10.78
N GLN A 177 -2.87 18.24 10.39
CA GLN A 177 -1.40 18.16 10.41
C GLN A 177 -0.76 19.19 9.48
N GLN A 178 -1.31 19.37 8.27
CA GLN A 178 -0.75 20.28 7.28
C GLN A 178 -0.94 21.76 7.66
N TYR A 179 -2.08 22.12 8.25
CA TYR A 179 -2.44 23.53 8.49
C TYR A 179 -2.36 23.98 9.95
N LEU A 180 -2.61 23.09 10.92
CA LEU A 180 -2.68 23.44 12.35
C LEU A 180 -1.44 23.00 13.12
N ILE A 181 -0.75 21.93 12.70
CA ILE A 181 0.35 21.30 13.44
C ILE A 181 1.57 21.05 12.53
N PRO A 182 2.12 22.07 11.84
CA PRO A 182 3.20 21.86 10.87
C PRO A 182 4.50 21.33 11.50
N TRP A 183 4.71 21.53 12.80
CA TRP A 183 5.92 21.08 13.52
C TRP A 183 6.03 19.56 13.70
N ILE A 184 4.95 18.80 13.48
CA ILE A 184 4.98 17.33 13.61
C ILE A 184 5.55 16.66 12.36
N ILE A 185 5.66 17.40 11.27
CA ILE A 185 6.09 16.90 9.97
C ILE A 185 7.62 16.97 9.92
N PRO A 186 8.33 15.84 9.74
CA PRO A 186 9.77 15.87 9.60
C PRO A 186 10.18 16.64 8.33
N HIS A 187 11.17 17.51 8.49
CA HIS A 187 11.76 18.33 7.42
C HIS A 187 12.71 17.52 6.54
#